data_AF-A0A661LBB7-F1
#
_entry.id   AF-A0A661LBB7-F1
#
_cell.length_a   1.000
_cell.length_b   1.000
_cell.length_c   1.000
_cell.angle_alpha   90.00
_cell.angle_beta   90.00
_cell.angle_gamma   90.00
#
_symmetry.space_group_name_H-M   'P 1'
#
loop_
_entity.id
_entity.type
_entity.pdbx_description
1 polymer ?
#
loop_
_entity_poly.entity_id
_entity_poly.type
_entity_poly.pdbx_seq_one_letter_code
_entity_poly.pdbx_strand_id
1 'polypeptide(L)'
;MCLFGVKINIILAMFNLIPIPPLDGSHVLAYLLPQSLSIKYQQFGRYGFVIILLLIITDTLKYPFLLAAYLSKMLLVWMITMGRFFG
;
A
#
# COMPACT_ATOMS: atom_id res chain seq x y z
N MET A 1 -24.62 9.71 -5.81
CA MET A 1 -24.02 8.84 -6.84
C MET A 1 -22.54 9.14 -7.04
N CYS A 2 -22.11 10.39 -7.27
CA CYS A 2 -20.70 10.74 -7.46
C CYS A 2 -19.79 10.45 -6.26
N LEU A 3 -20.26 10.69 -5.03
CA LEU A 3 -19.50 10.39 -3.80
C LEU A 3 -19.12 8.91 -3.67
N PHE A 4 -19.96 8.00 -4.17
CA PHE A 4 -19.68 6.57 -4.15
C PHE A 4 -18.57 6.20 -5.14
N GLY A 5 -18.59 6.78 -6.34
CA GLY A 5 -17.52 6.61 -7.33
C GLY A 5 -16.18 7.17 -6.87
N VAL A 6 -16.16 8.35 -6.23
CA VAL A 6 -14.94 8.92 -5.64
C VAL A 6 -14.38 7.98 -4.57
N LYS A 7 -15.23 7.45 -3.68
CA LYS A 7 -14.81 6.54 -2.62
C LYS A 7 -14.19 5.25 -3.19
N ILE A 8 -14.81 4.66 -4.22
CA ILE A 8 -14.27 3.45 -4.87
C ILE A 8 -12.92 3.73 -5.53
N ASN A 9 -12.77 4.84 -6.24
CA ASN A 9 -11.49 5.21 -6.88
C ASN A 9 -10.37 5.40 -5.85
N ILE A 10 -10.64 6.04 -4.71
CA ILE A 10 -9.65 6.21 -3.65
C ILE A 10 -9.24 4.84 -3.07
N ILE A 11 -10.21 3.95 -2.82
CA ILE A 11 -9.92 2.59 -2.32
C ILE A 11 -9.09 1.81 -3.34
N LEU A 12 -9.45 1.84 -4.62
CA LEU A 12 -8.71 1.18 -5.69
C LEU A 12 -7.29 1.75 -5.83
N ALA A 13 -7.13 3.07 -5.75
CA ALA A 13 -5.81 3.72 -5.79
C ALA A 13 -4.94 3.27 -4.61
N MET A 14 -5.49 3.20 -3.39
CA MET A 14 -4.76 2.67 -2.24
C MET A 14 -4.42 1.19 -2.41
N PHE A 15 -5.32 0.39 -2.98
CA PHE A 15 -5.07 -1.02 -3.24
C PHE A 15 -3.93 -1.20 -4.25
N ASN A 16 -3.92 -0.42 -5.33
CA ASN A 16 -2.85 -0.45 -6.35
C ASN A 16 -1.48 -0.01 -5.82
N LEU A 17 -1.41 0.74 -4.72
CA LEU A 17 -0.13 1.13 -4.10
C LEU A 17 0.51 0.00 -3.26
N ILE A 18 -0.20 -1.10 -2.99
CA ILE A 18 0.33 -2.21 -2.23
C ILE A 18 1.41 -2.93 -3.07
N PRO A 19 2.63 -3.15 -2.54
CA PRO A 19 3.72 -3.77 -3.30
C PRO A 19 3.58 -5.31 -3.32
N ILE A 20 2.48 -5.80 -3.87
CA ILE A 20 2.19 -7.23 -4.08
C ILE A 20 1.78 -7.41 -5.54
N PRO A 21 2.48 -8.21 -6.35
CA PRO A 21 2.05 -8.46 -7.73
C PRO A 21 0.64 -9.06 -7.75
N PRO A 22 -0.22 -8.76 -8.72
CA PRO A 22 0.00 -7.98 -9.95
C PRO A 22 -0.24 -6.45 -9.80
N LEU A 23 -0.36 -5.93 -8.58
CA LEU A 23 -0.71 -4.52 -8.33
C LEU A 23 0.39 -3.56 -8.82
N ASP A 24 0.02 -2.34 -9.23
CA ASP A 24 0.96 -1.40 -9.84
C ASP A 24 2.15 -1.03 -8.93
N GLY A 25 1.92 -0.93 -7.62
CA GLY A 25 2.95 -0.66 -6.61
C GLY A 25 4.02 -1.75 -6.52
N SER A 26 3.73 -2.97 -6.97
CA SER A 26 4.72 -4.05 -7.05
C SER A 26 5.78 -3.79 -8.11
N HIS A 27 5.41 -3.17 -9.23
CA HIS A 27 6.35 -2.79 -10.28
C HIS A 27 7.28 -1.68 -9.81
N VAL A 28 6.74 -0.70 -9.08
CA VAL A 28 7.54 0.37 -8.46
C VAL A 28 8.58 -0.21 -7.52
N LEU A 29 8.20 -1.17 -6.65
CA LEU A 29 9.13 -1.86 -5.78
C LEU A 29 10.17 -2.69 -6.57
N ALA A 30 9.73 -3.38 -7.63
CA ALA A 30 10.61 -4.19 -8.48
C ALA A 30 11.69 -3.36 -9.20
N TYR A 31 11.41 -2.09 -9.53
CA TYR A 31 12.37 -1.16 -10.10
C TYR A 31 13.31 -0.52 -9.07
N LEU A 32 12.85 -0.37 -7.81
CA LEU A 32 13.69 0.09 -6.70
C LEU A 32 14.68 -0.99 -6.24
N LEU A 33 14.38 -2.27 -6.50
CA LEU A 33 15.21 -3.40 -6.10
C LEU A 33 16.39 -3.64 -7.08
N PRO A 34 17.57 -4.08 -6.56
CA PRO A 34 18.66 -4.56 -7.40
C PRO A 34 18.20 -5.70 -8.31
N GLN A 35 18.82 -5.82 -9.49
CA GLN A 35 18.40 -6.74 -10.56
C GLN A 35 18.21 -8.21 -10.09
N SER A 36 19.09 -8.70 -9.21
CA SER A 36 19.00 -10.06 -8.64
C SER A 36 17.77 -10.27 -7.76
N LEU A 37 17.35 -9.24 -7.00
CA LEU A 37 16.14 -9.27 -6.17
C LEU A 37 14.89 -9.02 -7.01
N SER A 38 14.97 -8.16 -8.03
CA SER A 38 13.87 -7.91 -8.95
C SER A 38 13.42 -9.18 -9.68
N ILE A 39 14.36 -10.00 -10.16
CA ILE A 39 14.04 -11.28 -10.82
C ILE A 39 13.33 -12.23 -9.85
N LYS A 40 13.84 -12.38 -8.62
CA LYS A 40 13.20 -13.21 -7.59
C LYS A 40 11.80 -12.69 -7.25
N TYR A 41 11.66 -11.38 -7.08
CA TYR A 41 10.38 -10.75 -6.78
C TYR A 41 9.34 -10.96 -7.90
N GLN A 42 9.74 -10.84 -9.17
CA GLN A 42 8.88 -11.15 -10.31
C GLN A 42 8.50 -12.63 -10.37
N GLN A 43 9.42 -13.55 -10.04
CA GLN A 43 9.12 -14.98 -9.92
C GLN A 43 8.13 -15.29 -8.78
N PHE A 44 8.12 -14.49 -7.71
CA PHE A 44 7.08 -14.56 -6.68
C PHE A 44 5.74 -14.00 -7.16
N GLY A 45 5.73 -13.17 -8.21
CA GLY A 45 4.52 -12.57 -8.76
C GLY A 45 3.46 -13.57 -9.23
N ARG A 46 3.86 -14.79 -9.62
CA ARG A 46 2.92 -15.87 -9.95
C ARG A 46 2.01 -16.30 -8.78
N TYR A 47 2.49 -16.12 -7.54
CA TYR A 47 1.71 -16.41 -6.34
C TYR A 47 0.96 -15.18 -5.82
N GLY A 48 1.19 -14.01 -6.43
CA GLY A 48 0.63 -12.74 -6.00
C GLY A 48 -0.89 -12.74 -5.91
N PHE A 49 -1.57 -13.33 -6.91
CA PHE A 49 -3.03 -13.50 -6.87
C PHE A 49 -3.50 -14.37 -5.70
N VAL A 50 -2.80 -15.49 -5.44
CA VAL A 50 -3.12 -16.40 -4.32
C VAL A 50 -2.90 -15.71 -2.98
N ILE A 51 -1.83 -14.92 -2.85
CA ILE A 51 -1.53 -14.14 -1.65
C ILE A 51 -2.63 -13.11 -1.38
N ILE A 52 -3.07 -12.36 -2.40
CA ILE A 52 -4.17 -11.39 -2.27
C ILE A 52 -5.45 -12.10 -1.83
N LEU A 53 -5.77 -13.24 -2.43
CA LEU A 53 -6.97 -14.02 -2.12
C LEU A 53 -6.95 -14.55 -0.67
N LEU A 54 -5.80 -15.05 -0.22
CA LEU A 54 -5.59 -15.42 1.18
C LEU A 54 -5.75 -14.21 2.12
N LEU A 55 -5.14 -13.07 1.81
CA LEU A 55 -5.21 -11.86 2.63
C LEU A 55 -6.65 -11.34 2.79
N ILE A 56 -7.48 -11.49 1.76
CA ILE A 56 -8.91 -11.17 1.81
C ILE A 56 -9.65 -12.17 2.70
N ILE A 57 -9.46 -13.48 2.47
CA ILE A 57 -10.16 -14.53 3.22
C ILE A 57 -9.81 -14.51 4.71
N THR A 58 -8.56 -14.23 5.06
CA THR A 58 -8.10 -14.21 6.45
C THR A 58 -8.29 -12.88 7.16
N ASP A 59 -8.96 -11.90 6.53
CA ASP A 59 -9.09 -10.51 7.02
C ASP A 59 -7.75 -9.84 7.39
N THR A 60 -6.63 -10.31 6.83
CA THR A 60 -5.29 -9.82 7.16
C THR A 60 -5.00 -8.48 6.48
N LEU A 61 -5.78 -8.10 5.46
CA LEU A 61 -5.72 -6.78 4.83
C LEU A 61 -5.93 -5.61 5.80
N LYS A 62 -6.52 -5.85 6.98
CA LYS A 62 -6.66 -4.83 8.01
C LYS A 62 -5.31 -4.31 8.52
N TYR A 63 -4.29 -5.15 8.62
CA TYR A 63 -3.00 -4.78 9.19
C TYR A 63 -2.23 -3.74 8.36
N PRO A 64 -2.04 -3.89 7.02
CA PRO A 64 -1.39 -2.84 6.23
C PRO A 64 -2.19 -1.53 6.23
N PHE A 65 -3.53 -1.59 6.23
CA PHE A 65 -4.37 -0.39 6.37
C PHE A 65 -4.21 0.29 7.73
N LEU A 66 -4.12 -0.49 8.81
CA LEU A 66 -3.89 0.01 10.17
C LEU A 66 -2.51 0.67 10.30
N LEU A 67 -1.48 0.04 9.72
CA LEU A 67 -0.13 0.58 9.67
C LEU A 67 -0.11 1.91 8.91
N ALA A 68 -0.74 1.97 7.74
CA ALA A 68 -0.85 3.21 6.96
C ALA A 68 -1.59 4.31 7.73
N ALA A 69 -2.68 3.98 8.43
CA ALA A 69 -3.41 4.92 9.28
C ALA A 69 -2.59 5.41 10.48
N TYR A 70 -1.78 4.55 11.08
CA TYR A 70 -0.88 4.93 12.17
C TYR A 70 0.22 5.87 11.69
N LEU A 71 0.85 5.55 10.55
CA LEU A 71 1.89 6.40 9.95
C LEU A 71 1.34 7.77 9.53
N SER A 72 0.14 7.81 8.94
CA SER A 72 -0.49 9.09 8.58
C SER A 72 -0.83 9.93 9.81
N LYS A 73 -1.35 9.32 10.89
CA LYS A 73 -1.60 10.01 12.16
C LYS A 73 -0.30 10.52 12.79
N MET A 74 0.76 9.73 12.76
CA MET A 74 2.09 10.12 13.26
C MET A 74 2.65 11.33 12.49
N LEU A 75 2.58 11.29 11.16
CA LEU A 75 2.98 12.41 10.31
C LEU A 75 2.18 13.68 10.61
N LEU A 76 0.85 13.56 10.74
CA LEU A 76 -0.01 14.70 11.08
C LEU A 76 0.36 15.31 12.44
N VAL A 77 0.57 14.50 13.46
CA VAL A 77 1.00 14.97 14.79
C VAL A 77 2.35 15.66 14.68
N TRP A 78 3.30 15.07 13.96
CA TRP A 78 4.62 15.67 13.74
C TRP A 78 4.53 17.02 13.03
N MET A 79 3.70 17.14 11.99
CA MET A 79 3.46 18.40 11.30
C MET A 79 2.86 19.48 12.23
N ILE A 80 1.90 19.12 13.08
CA ILE A 80 1.30 20.03 14.06
C ILE A 80 2.32 20.45 15.12
N THR A 81 3.13 19.52 15.63
CA THR A 81 4.17 19.82 16.61
C THR A 81 5.25 20.71 16.02
N MET A 82 5.76 20.40 14.81
CA MET A 82 6.69 21.27 14.08
C MET A 82 6.12 22.67 13.85
N GLY A 83 4.84 22.77 13.44
CA GLY A 83 4.16 24.06 13.27
C GLY A 83 4.06 24.88 14.56
N ARG A 84 4.02 24.23 15.73
CA ARG A 84 4.06 24.89 17.04
C ARG A 84 5.47 25.32 17.49
N PHE A 85 6.53 24.80 16.88
CA PHE A 85 7.92 25.17 17.19
C PHE A 85 8.40 26.38 16.39
N PHE A 86 7.76 26.68 15.26
CA PHE A 86 8.08 27.81 14.38
C PHE A 86 7.16 29.04 14.57
N GLY A 87 6.30 29.02 15.59
CA GLY A 87 5.36 30.11 15.93
C GLY A 87 5.66 30.75 17.27
#